data_AF-A0A1F5NYE3-F1
#
_entry.id   AF-A0A1F5NYE3-F1
#
_cell.length_a   1.000
_cell.length_b   1.000
_cell.length_c   1.000
_cell.angle_alpha   90.00
_cell.angle_beta   90.00
_cell.angle_gamma   90.00
#
_symmetry.space_group_name_H-M   'P 1'
#
loop_
_entity.id
_entity.type
_entity.pdbx_description
1 polymer ?
#
loop_
_entity_poly.entity_id
_entity_poly.type
_entity_poly.pdbx_seq_one_letter_code
_entity_poly.pdbx_strand_id
1 'polypeptide(L)'
;MSLLKKIKLKSETVLGAMLIKVSLLLQWPALTALVFAAMTRDINHAGEYTVLCMRRSIFMDDVRAMARFSGRIRYLVVGRELVMQILTHFVGKTEMKKITRDYYSGNYGAVGKEKTYQYLKKVWPIYKKMKKFDAVLYSNFCYIEEQELARACGDLGIPLIVLFKEGMVSPGTHVAWARKAHKGFRFRGQAKMLVYNEEIKKAMAEINVPGLTADKLQVVGIPRMDHYFRNAAVARPAKQVTFFSTDLVPKLSLLVENETERRELAARFEYFHRMVMEFATAHPVYQVIIKTKSYQLFLDYVLDIKKRYFPQRINNLAIVNSGDPAEMIKTSQVVIGFGSTTLVEALAANKTIISFDFSKLLADSSFDYFRNYPGLVNYAGSPGELEEIISNYEKYQPRDPEQRRKFLESFLYLTDGRSSNRAEESIITIIKTYEHTAS
;
A
#
# COMPACT_ATOMS: atom_id res chain seq x y z
N MET A 1 8.19 18.39 6.47
CA MET A 1 8.35 19.03 5.14
C MET A 1 8.00 20.50 5.27
N SER A 2 8.88 21.43 4.89
CA SER A 2 8.63 22.87 5.01
C SER A 2 7.42 23.31 4.18
N LEU A 3 6.75 24.38 4.61
CA LEU A 3 5.60 24.97 3.91
C LEU A 3 5.94 25.31 2.45
N LEU A 4 7.13 25.88 2.22
CA LEU A 4 7.66 26.20 0.89
C LEU A 4 7.74 24.98 -0.03
N LYS A 5 8.21 23.83 0.49
CA LYS A 5 8.28 22.58 -0.30
C LYS A 5 6.89 22.04 -0.65
N LYS A 6 5.90 22.20 0.24
CA LYS A 6 4.50 21.85 -0.05
C LYS A 6 3.90 22.77 -1.12
N ILE A 7 4.13 24.08 -1.02
CA ILE A 7 3.67 25.07 -2.00
C ILE A 7 4.28 24.77 -3.36
N LYS A 8 5.60 24.57 -3.43
CA LYS A 8 6.31 24.21 -4.68
C LYS A 8 5.76 22.93 -5.31
N LEU A 9 5.56 21.87 -4.51
CA LEU A 9 5.00 20.62 -5.03
C LEU A 9 3.58 20.81 -5.57
N LYS A 10 2.76 21.62 -4.89
CA LYS A 10 1.40 21.94 -5.31
C LYS A 10 1.40 22.75 -6.60
N SER A 11 2.26 23.77 -6.71
CA SER A 11 2.36 24.62 -7.90
C SER A 11 2.87 23.81 -9.11
N GLU A 12 3.88 22.98 -8.93
CA GLU A 12 4.37 22.05 -9.96
C GLU A 12 3.25 21.11 -10.45
N THR A 13 2.46 20.57 -9.53
CA THR A 13 1.34 19.68 -9.86
C THR A 13 0.26 20.41 -10.67
N VAL A 14 -0.09 21.64 -10.28
CA VAL A 14 -1.09 22.46 -10.98
C VAL A 14 -0.59 22.85 -12.37
N LEU A 15 0.66 23.32 -12.47
CA LEU A 15 1.27 23.70 -13.74
C LEU A 15 1.39 22.50 -14.69
N GLY A 16 1.85 21.35 -14.18
CA GLY A 16 1.91 20.11 -14.95
C GLY A 16 0.53 19.72 -15.49
N ALA A 17 -0.51 19.76 -14.65
CA ALA A 17 -1.88 19.48 -15.09
C ALA A 17 -2.38 20.46 -16.17
N MET A 18 -2.06 21.75 -16.05
CA MET A 18 -2.40 22.75 -17.05
C MET A 18 -1.70 22.47 -18.39
N LEU A 19 -0.39 22.20 -18.37
CA LEU A 19 0.38 21.91 -19.58
C LEU A 19 -0.08 20.61 -20.26
N ILE A 20 -0.46 19.58 -19.50
CA ILE A 20 -1.09 18.38 -20.06
C ILE A 20 -2.38 18.73 -20.81
N LYS A 21 -3.25 19.57 -20.24
CA LYS A 21 -4.49 19.98 -20.93
C LYS A 21 -4.20 20.73 -22.23
N VAL A 22 -3.26 21.68 -22.22
CA VAL A 22 -2.83 22.40 -23.42
C VAL A 22 -2.29 21.42 -24.47
N SER A 23 -1.41 20.51 -24.05
CA SER A 23 -0.84 19.48 -24.90
C SER A 23 -1.89 18.56 -25.53
N LEU A 24 -2.95 18.22 -24.79
CA LEU A 24 -4.04 17.38 -25.29
C LEU A 24 -4.93 18.13 -26.29
N LEU A 25 -5.25 19.40 -26.02
CA LEU A 25 -6.00 20.27 -26.94
C LEU A 25 -5.27 20.43 -28.29
N LEU A 26 -3.94 20.59 -28.24
CA LEU A 26 -3.09 20.72 -29.43
C LEU A 26 -2.67 19.37 -30.02
N GLN A 27 -3.06 18.25 -29.40
CA GLN A 27 -2.59 16.90 -29.73
C GLN A 27 -1.06 16.84 -29.92
N TRP A 28 -0.29 17.33 -28.93
CA TRP A 28 1.16 17.48 -28.99
C TRP A 28 1.91 16.47 -28.06
N PRO A 29 2.13 15.21 -28.49
CA PRO A 29 2.75 14.18 -27.65
C PRO A 29 4.09 14.57 -27.03
N ALA A 30 4.92 15.35 -27.75
CA ALA A 30 6.23 15.78 -27.25
C ALA A 30 6.12 16.71 -26.04
N LEU A 31 5.14 17.63 -26.03
CA LEU A 31 4.88 18.48 -24.86
C LEU A 31 4.41 17.64 -23.66
N THR A 32 3.52 16.65 -23.89
CA THR A 32 3.15 15.70 -22.82
C THR A 32 4.36 14.95 -22.28
N ALA A 33 5.23 14.43 -23.14
CA ALA A 33 6.45 13.74 -22.73
C ALA A 33 7.40 14.66 -21.93
N LEU A 34 7.53 15.92 -22.33
CA LEU A 34 8.30 16.93 -21.60
C LEU A 34 7.72 17.18 -20.20
N VAL A 35 6.40 17.31 -20.08
CA VAL A 35 5.74 17.47 -18.78
C VAL A 35 5.95 16.22 -17.90
N PHE A 36 5.82 15.02 -18.46
CA PHE A 36 6.10 13.78 -17.74
C PHE A 36 7.55 13.78 -17.24
N ALA A 37 8.51 14.11 -18.10
CA ALA A 37 9.92 14.19 -17.76
C ALA A 37 10.21 15.23 -16.66
N ALA A 38 9.60 16.42 -16.73
CA ALA A 38 9.76 17.47 -15.73
C ALA A 38 9.14 17.09 -14.36
N MET A 39 8.05 16.32 -14.37
CA MET A 39 7.34 15.85 -13.17
C MET A 39 7.94 14.56 -12.58
N THR A 40 8.82 13.89 -13.31
CA THR A 40 9.50 12.68 -12.84
C THR A 40 10.48 13.02 -11.72
N ARG A 41 10.48 12.22 -10.65
CA ARG A 41 11.42 12.35 -9.54
C ARG A 41 12.24 11.08 -9.37
N ASP A 42 13.54 11.23 -9.13
CA ASP A 42 14.40 10.13 -8.71
C ASP A 42 14.11 9.74 -7.26
N ILE A 43 14.08 8.44 -6.97
CA ILE A 43 14.13 7.89 -5.60
C ILE A 43 15.58 7.68 -5.16
N ASN A 44 16.41 7.24 -6.10
CA ASN A 44 17.85 7.10 -6.00
C ASN A 44 18.48 7.46 -7.35
N HIS A 45 19.79 7.71 -7.36
CA HIS A 45 20.51 8.19 -8.55
C HIS A 45 21.43 7.16 -9.21
N ALA A 46 21.60 5.99 -8.60
CA ALA A 46 22.49 4.93 -9.06
C ALA A 46 21.72 3.64 -9.35
N GLY A 47 22.27 2.80 -10.22
CA GLY A 47 21.74 1.49 -10.60
C GLY A 47 22.25 1.06 -11.97
N GLU A 48 22.32 -0.26 -12.19
CA GLU A 48 22.63 -0.91 -13.46
C GLU A 48 21.52 -0.65 -14.49
N TYR A 49 20.27 -0.63 -14.02
CA TYR A 49 19.06 -0.44 -14.82
C TYR A 49 18.23 0.72 -14.27
N THR A 50 17.40 1.34 -15.11
CA THR A 50 16.49 2.41 -14.75
C THR A 50 15.04 1.97 -14.89
N VAL A 51 14.25 2.03 -13.82
CA VAL A 51 12.84 1.60 -13.81
C VAL A 51 11.94 2.78 -13.47
N LEU A 52 10.91 2.99 -14.30
CA LEU A 52 9.90 4.01 -14.06
C LEU A 52 8.71 3.45 -13.27
N CYS A 53 8.51 3.96 -12.06
CA CYS A 53 7.41 3.59 -11.17
C CYS A 53 6.22 4.54 -11.28
N MET A 54 5.02 3.98 -11.38
CA MET A 54 3.77 4.75 -11.27
C MET A 54 3.45 5.02 -9.79
N ARG A 55 3.46 6.30 -9.39
CA ARG A 55 3.35 6.68 -7.97
C ARG A 55 2.05 6.20 -7.33
N ARG A 56 2.18 5.51 -6.20
CA ARG A 56 1.11 5.21 -5.23
C ARG A 56 1.69 5.18 -3.82
N SER A 57 0.94 5.62 -2.81
CA SER A 57 1.46 5.84 -1.44
C SER A 57 2.25 4.66 -0.87
N ILE A 58 1.57 3.57 -0.50
CA ILE A 58 2.19 2.39 0.14
C ILE A 58 3.17 1.68 -0.81
N PHE A 59 2.89 1.71 -2.11
CA PHE A 59 3.81 1.16 -3.12
C PHE A 59 5.17 1.85 -3.09
N MET A 60 5.22 3.16 -2.81
CA MET A 60 6.49 3.85 -2.73
C MET A 60 7.37 3.37 -1.58
N ASP A 61 6.80 2.75 -0.55
CA ASP A 61 7.60 2.20 0.55
C ASP A 61 8.36 0.95 0.08
N ASP A 62 7.74 0.11 -0.75
CA ASP A 62 8.44 -1.03 -1.38
C ASP A 62 9.53 -0.56 -2.35
N VAL A 63 9.25 0.44 -3.18
CA VAL A 63 10.23 0.99 -4.13
C VAL A 63 11.42 1.61 -3.39
N ARG A 64 11.18 2.36 -2.32
CA ARG A 64 12.26 2.92 -1.49
C ARG A 64 13.06 1.82 -0.79
N ALA A 65 12.40 0.75 -0.34
CA ALA A 65 13.08 -0.38 0.26
C ALA A 65 13.98 -1.10 -0.75
N MET A 66 13.50 -1.35 -1.97
CA MET A 66 14.31 -1.89 -3.07
C MET A 66 15.54 -1.02 -3.35
N ALA A 67 15.32 0.29 -3.56
CA ALA A 67 16.38 1.27 -3.78
C ALA A 67 17.41 1.32 -2.64
N ARG A 68 16.98 1.14 -1.38
CA ARG A 68 17.83 1.21 -0.20
C ARG A 68 18.61 -0.09 0.06
N PHE A 69 17.95 -1.24 -0.08
CA PHE A 69 18.46 -2.51 0.41
C PHE A 69 19.08 -3.38 -0.67
N SER A 70 18.68 -3.21 -1.92
CA SER A 70 19.31 -3.86 -3.06
C SER A 70 20.13 -2.84 -3.86
N GLY A 71 19.50 -1.76 -4.33
CA GLY A 71 20.19 -0.62 -4.92
C GLY A 71 20.80 -0.87 -6.31
N ARG A 72 20.43 -1.98 -6.97
CA ARG A 72 20.89 -2.32 -8.32
C ARG A 72 20.07 -1.63 -9.40
N ILE A 73 18.88 -1.12 -9.05
CA ILE A 73 18.01 -0.38 -9.96
C ILE A 73 17.93 1.09 -9.52
N ARG A 74 18.05 1.99 -10.49
CA ARG A 74 17.67 3.40 -10.37
C ARG A 74 16.17 3.52 -10.57
N TYR A 75 15.46 4.02 -9.57
CA TYR A 75 14.02 4.19 -9.61
C TYR A 75 13.63 5.64 -9.91
N LEU A 76 12.85 5.80 -10.97
CA LEU A 76 12.16 7.03 -11.34
C LEU A 76 10.69 6.94 -10.93
N VAL A 77 10.06 8.05 -10.57
CA VAL A 77 8.66 8.06 -10.15
C VAL A 77 7.91 9.18 -10.85
N VAL A 78 6.79 8.81 -11.48
CA VAL A 78 5.85 9.75 -12.11
C VAL A 78 4.45 9.59 -11.52
N GLY A 79 3.71 10.70 -11.41
CA GLY A 79 2.34 10.70 -10.92
C GLY A 79 1.39 10.05 -11.94
N ARG A 80 0.64 9.04 -11.51
CA ARG A 80 -0.41 8.40 -12.33
C ARG A 80 -1.55 9.35 -12.71
N GLU A 81 -1.73 10.42 -11.94
CA GLU A 81 -2.72 11.47 -12.18
C GLU A 81 -2.50 12.15 -13.53
N LEU A 82 -1.28 12.14 -14.07
CA LEU A 82 -1.00 12.64 -15.42
C LEU A 82 -1.64 11.74 -16.49
N VAL A 83 -1.56 10.42 -16.32
CA VAL A 83 -2.18 9.46 -17.24
C VAL A 83 -3.71 9.50 -17.10
N MET A 84 -4.22 9.63 -15.87
CA MET A 84 -5.65 9.82 -15.62
C MET A 84 -6.22 11.05 -16.34
N GLN A 85 -5.45 12.15 -16.44
CA GLN A 85 -5.87 13.34 -17.16
C GLN A 85 -6.00 13.09 -18.67
N ILE A 86 -5.08 12.34 -19.26
CA ILE A 86 -5.13 11.93 -20.66
C ILE A 86 -6.38 11.07 -20.91
N LEU A 87 -6.58 10.04 -20.08
CA LEU A 87 -7.76 9.17 -20.18
C LEU A 87 -9.07 9.96 -20.05
N THR A 88 -9.17 10.81 -19.02
CA THR A 88 -10.37 11.63 -18.77
C THR A 88 -10.63 12.63 -19.89
N HIS A 89 -9.59 13.16 -20.55
CA HIS A 89 -9.74 14.06 -21.67
C HIS A 89 -10.39 13.36 -22.87
N PHE A 90 -9.90 12.19 -23.26
CA PHE A 90 -10.40 11.49 -24.44
C PHE A 90 -11.72 10.73 -24.20
N VAL A 91 -11.93 10.19 -23.00
CA VAL A 91 -13.18 9.50 -22.62
C VAL A 91 -14.28 10.50 -22.24
N GLY A 92 -13.91 11.64 -21.68
CA GLY A 92 -14.86 12.62 -21.16
C GLY A 92 -15.37 12.28 -19.76
N LYS A 93 -15.61 13.31 -18.96
CA LYS A 93 -15.96 13.18 -17.53
C LYS A 93 -17.25 12.38 -17.30
N THR A 94 -18.23 12.51 -18.19
CA THR A 94 -19.53 11.84 -18.05
C THR A 94 -19.41 10.33 -18.24
N GLU A 95 -18.67 9.87 -19.25
CA GLU A 95 -18.43 8.44 -19.45
C GLU A 95 -17.47 7.87 -18.39
N MET A 96 -16.47 8.64 -17.96
CA MET A 96 -15.57 8.23 -16.87
C MET A 96 -16.32 7.86 -15.58
N LYS A 97 -17.45 8.51 -15.27
CA LYS A 97 -18.29 8.17 -14.11
C LYS A 97 -18.96 6.79 -14.22
N LYS A 98 -19.13 6.28 -15.45
CA LYS A 98 -19.73 4.97 -15.73
C LYS A 98 -18.69 3.85 -15.75
N ILE A 99 -17.41 4.19 -15.95
CA ILE A 99 -16.31 3.23 -15.91
C ILE A 99 -16.08 2.82 -14.45
N THR A 100 -16.32 1.55 -14.16
CA THR A 100 -16.07 0.97 -12.84
C THR A 100 -14.63 0.45 -12.73
N ARG A 101 -14.32 -0.23 -11.62
CA ARG A 101 -13.04 -0.94 -11.48
C ARG A 101 -12.86 -2.05 -12.50
N ASP A 102 -13.96 -2.64 -12.98
CA ASP A 102 -13.91 -3.54 -14.13
C ASP A 102 -13.89 -2.70 -15.41
N TYR A 103 -12.68 -2.26 -15.77
CA TYR A 103 -12.43 -1.39 -16.91
C TYR A 103 -12.93 -1.95 -18.25
N TYR A 104 -13.07 -3.27 -18.35
CA TYR A 104 -13.50 -3.99 -19.55
C TYR A 104 -14.99 -4.38 -19.52
N SER A 105 -15.69 -4.10 -18.41
CA SER A 105 -17.14 -4.25 -18.37
C SER A 105 -17.81 -3.18 -19.25
N GLY A 106 -18.54 -3.64 -20.26
CA GLY A 106 -19.26 -2.79 -21.19
C GLY A 106 -18.38 -1.99 -22.16
N ASN A 107 -19.04 -1.20 -23.02
CA ASN A 107 -18.38 -0.42 -24.07
C ASN A 107 -18.20 1.07 -23.73
N TYR A 108 -18.33 1.44 -22.44
CA TYR A 108 -18.23 2.83 -22.01
C TYR A 108 -16.88 3.45 -22.39
N GLY A 109 -16.92 4.60 -23.05
CA GLY A 109 -15.73 5.35 -23.44
C GLY A 109 -14.84 4.64 -24.46
N ALA A 110 -15.30 3.59 -25.17
CA ALA A 110 -14.43 2.77 -26.04
C ALA A 110 -13.60 3.61 -27.04
N VAL A 111 -14.23 4.59 -27.69
CA VAL A 111 -13.54 5.52 -28.61
C VAL A 111 -12.48 6.36 -27.87
N GLY A 112 -12.81 6.85 -26.67
CA GLY A 112 -11.87 7.62 -25.84
C GLY A 112 -10.70 6.79 -25.31
N LYS A 113 -10.96 5.52 -24.95
CA LYS A 113 -9.93 4.54 -24.55
C LYS A 113 -8.97 4.28 -25.71
N GLU A 114 -9.50 4.11 -26.93
CA GLU A 114 -8.67 3.94 -28.12
C GLU A 114 -7.84 5.18 -28.43
N LYS A 115 -8.43 6.38 -28.41
CA LYS A 115 -7.68 7.64 -28.56
C LYS A 115 -6.58 7.79 -27.51
N THR A 116 -6.86 7.43 -26.26
CA THR A 116 -5.88 7.45 -25.17
C THR A 116 -4.68 6.58 -25.48
N TYR A 117 -4.91 5.33 -25.90
CA TYR A 117 -3.85 4.41 -26.29
C TYR A 117 -3.03 4.92 -27.48
N GLN A 118 -3.68 5.38 -28.55
CA GLN A 118 -2.99 5.93 -29.73
C GLN A 118 -2.13 7.15 -29.37
N TYR A 119 -2.64 8.01 -28.48
CA TYR A 119 -1.88 9.15 -27.99
C TYR A 119 -0.68 8.71 -27.14
N LEU A 120 -0.86 7.76 -26.22
CA LEU A 120 0.21 7.23 -25.39
C LEU A 120 1.31 6.55 -26.21
N LYS A 121 0.98 5.83 -27.30
CA LYS A 121 1.97 5.26 -28.22
C LYS A 121 2.92 6.31 -28.83
N LYS A 122 2.47 7.55 -28.98
CA LYS A 122 3.28 8.68 -29.48
C LYS A 122 4.09 9.36 -28.36
N VAL A 123 3.50 9.47 -27.17
CA VAL A 123 4.15 10.11 -26.00
C VAL A 123 5.31 9.27 -25.48
N TRP A 124 5.08 7.97 -25.32
CA TRP A 124 5.95 7.11 -24.52
C TRP A 124 7.36 6.92 -25.09
N PRO A 125 7.57 6.77 -26.42
CA PRO A 125 8.92 6.68 -26.99
C PRO A 125 9.76 7.94 -26.72
N ILE A 126 9.16 9.12 -26.81
CA ILE A 126 9.82 10.40 -26.51
C ILE A 126 10.20 10.44 -25.04
N TYR A 127 9.26 10.10 -24.17
CA TYR A 127 9.49 10.09 -22.73
C TYR A 127 10.56 9.06 -22.30
N LYS A 128 10.53 7.85 -22.88
CA LYS A 128 11.57 6.83 -22.70
C LYS A 128 12.94 7.36 -23.12
N LYS A 129 13.05 8.02 -24.28
CA LYS A 129 14.32 8.62 -24.73
C LYS A 129 14.85 9.69 -23.75
N MET A 130 13.96 10.51 -23.20
CA MET A 130 14.34 11.57 -22.25
C MET A 130 14.80 11.04 -20.89
N LYS A 131 14.18 9.97 -20.39
CA LYS A 131 14.45 9.43 -19.05
C LYS A 131 15.26 8.15 -19.03
N LYS A 132 15.47 7.53 -20.18
CA LYS A 132 16.26 6.31 -20.39
C LYS A 132 15.86 5.19 -19.42
N PHE A 133 14.56 4.95 -19.26
CA PHE A 133 14.08 3.82 -18.45
C PHE A 133 13.96 2.56 -19.31
N ASP A 134 14.30 1.43 -18.70
CA ASP A 134 14.32 0.11 -19.31
C ASP A 134 13.00 -0.63 -19.11
N ALA A 135 12.32 -0.38 -17.98
CA ALA A 135 11.01 -0.96 -17.66
C ALA A 135 10.06 0.04 -16.98
N VAL A 136 8.78 -0.33 -16.93
CA VAL A 136 7.74 0.34 -16.16
C VAL A 136 7.24 -0.57 -15.03
N LEU A 137 7.13 -0.05 -13.82
CA LEU A 137 6.67 -0.78 -12.64
C LEU A 137 5.36 -0.19 -12.09
N TYR A 138 4.34 -1.05 -12.01
CA TYR A 138 3.04 -0.73 -11.43
C TYR A 138 2.87 -1.37 -10.05
N SER A 139 1.97 -0.81 -9.24
CA SER A 139 1.61 -1.41 -7.95
C SER A 139 0.38 -2.33 -8.00
N ASN A 140 -0.37 -2.28 -9.11
CA ASN A 140 -1.55 -3.10 -9.33
C ASN A 140 -1.85 -3.15 -10.84
N PHE A 141 -2.50 -4.22 -11.28
CA PHE A 141 -2.88 -4.40 -12.68
C PHE A 141 -4.30 -3.91 -12.99
N CYS A 142 -5.12 -3.58 -11.99
CA CYS A 142 -6.54 -3.26 -12.18
C CYS A 142 -6.86 -1.75 -12.23
N TYR A 143 -5.85 -0.90 -12.33
CA TYR A 143 -6.05 0.53 -12.31
C TYR A 143 -6.49 1.05 -13.67
N ILE A 144 -7.62 1.78 -13.70
CA ILE A 144 -8.29 2.17 -14.94
C ILE A 144 -7.41 3.05 -15.84
N GLU A 145 -6.69 4.00 -15.25
CA GLU A 145 -5.81 4.93 -15.97
C GLU A 145 -4.53 4.25 -16.49
N GLU A 146 -4.22 3.06 -16.01
CA GLU A 146 -3.01 2.34 -16.35
C GLU A 146 -3.24 1.29 -17.46
N GLN A 147 -4.49 0.99 -17.84
CA GLN A 147 -4.85 -0.06 -18.80
C GLN A 147 -4.39 0.22 -20.24
N GLU A 148 -4.60 1.46 -20.71
CA GLU A 148 -4.17 1.84 -22.06
C GLU A 148 -2.68 2.11 -22.14
N LEU A 149 -2.09 2.58 -21.04
CA LEU A 149 -0.63 2.67 -20.92
C LEU A 149 0.00 1.28 -20.96
N ALA A 150 -0.59 0.31 -20.26
CA ALA A 150 -0.13 -1.07 -20.34
C ALA A 150 -0.17 -1.57 -21.78
N ARG A 151 -1.30 -1.41 -22.48
CA ARG A 151 -1.40 -1.78 -23.90
C ARG A 151 -0.33 -1.09 -24.76
N ALA A 152 -0.11 0.21 -24.60
CA ALA A 152 0.90 0.95 -25.34
C ALA A 152 2.33 0.46 -25.06
N CYS A 153 2.69 0.14 -23.81
CA CYS A 153 4.00 -0.41 -23.47
C CYS A 153 4.27 -1.73 -24.20
N GLY A 154 3.26 -2.60 -24.32
CA GLY A 154 3.42 -3.89 -25.00
C GLY A 154 3.76 -3.74 -26.48
N ASP A 155 3.04 -2.90 -27.19
CA ASP A 155 3.32 -2.61 -28.60
C ASP A 155 4.68 -1.95 -28.83
N LEU A 156 5.19 -1.25 -27.83
CA LEU A 156 6.47 -0.55 -27.87
C LEU A 156 7.64 -1.42 -27.39
N GLY A 157 7.39 -2.68 -27.04
CA GLY A 157 8.43 -3.58 -26.50
C GLY A 157 9.01 -3.11 -25.16
N ILE A 158 8.23 -2.38 -24.37
CA ILE A 158 8.67 -1.88 -23.06
C ILE A 158 8.13 -2.83 -21.97
N PRO A 159 9.01 -3.53 -21.23
CA PRO A 159 8.56 -4.45 -20.20
C PRO A 159 7.78 -3.70 -19.12
N LEU A 160 6.54 -4.16 -18.91
CA LEU A 160 5.69 -3.69 -17.83
C LEU A 160 5.57 -4.78 -16.77
N ILE A 161 5.99 -4.44 -15.56
CA ILE A 161 6.02 -5.33 -14.41
C ILE A 161 5.02 -4.80 -13.38
N VAL A 162 4.32 -5.70 -12.70
CA VAL A 162 3.41 -5.34 -11.60
C VAL A 162 3.98 -5.90 -10.31
N LEU A 163 4.37 -5.05 -9.36
CA LEU A 163 4.59 -5.46 -7.98
C LEU A 163 3.26 -5.38 -7.24
N PHE A 164 2.55 -6.51 -7.19
CA PHE A 164 1.19 -6.60 -6.71
C PHE A 164 1.14 -6.58 -5.19
N LYS A 165 0.76 -5.41 -4.65
CA LYS A 165 0.77 -5.15 -3.20
C LYS A 165 -0.51 -5.49 -2.45
N GLU A 166 -1.56 -5.85 -3.18
CA GLU A 166 -2.86 -6.19 -2.58
C GLU A 166 -2.91 -7.68 -2.22
N GLY A 167 -3.93 -8.10 -1.47
CA GLY A 167 -4.15 -9.51 -1.16
C GLY A 167 -3.53 -9.99 0.15
N MET A 168 -3.04 -9.06 0.98
CA MET A 168 -2.69 -9.34 2.38
C MET A 168 -3.97 -9.53 3.21
N VAL A 169 -4.53 -10.73 3.16
CA VAL A 169 -5.73 -11.15 3.90
C VAL A 169 -5.41 -12.30 4.84
N SER A 170 -6.34 -12.70 5.71
CA SER A 170 -6.11 -13.82 6.61
C SER A 170 -5.79 -15.11 5.82
N PRO A 171 -4.84 -15.94 6.28
CA PRO A 171 -4.50 -17.21 5.65
C PRO A 171 -5.74 -18.06 5.38
N GLY A 172 -5.79 -18.67 4.19
CA GLY A 172 -6.95 -19.45 3.73
C GLY A 172 -8.08 -18.65 3.07
N THR A 173 -8.06 -17.31 3.11
CA THR A 173 -9.12 -16.47 2.49
C THR A 173 -8.73 -15.87 1.14
N HIS A 174 -7.49 -16.07 0.69
CA HIS A 174 -6.90 -15.43 -0.50
C HIS A 174 -7.72 -15.65 -1.78
N VAL A 175 -8.16 -16.88 -2.04
CA VAL A 175 -8.96 -17.22 -3.24
C VAL A 175 -10.31 -16.50 -3.23
N ALA A 176 -11.03 -16.57 -2.11
CA ALA A 176 -12.33 -15.93 -1.98
C ALA A 176 -12.21 -14.40 -2.12
N TRP A 177 -11.19 -13.82 -1.49
CA TRP A 177 -10.84 -12.42 -1.66
C TRP A 177 -10.52 -12.07 -3.11
N ALA A 178 -9.63 -12.83 -3.77
CA ALA A 178 -9.21 -12.57 -5.14
C ALA A 178 -10.40 -12.68 -6.12
N ARG A 179 -11.26 -13.69 -5.93
CA ARG A 179 -12.49 -13.87 -6.70
C ARG A 179 -13.45 -12.69 -6.49
N LYS A 180 -13.60 -12.17 -5.28
CA LYS A 180 -14.43 -10.98 -5.00
C LYS A 180 -13.80 -9.70 -5.56
N ALA A 181 -12.49 -9.55 -5.47
CA ALA A 181 -11.78 -8.31 -5.76
C ALA A 181 -11.38 -8.13 -7.23
N HIS A 182 -11.22 -9.24 -7.97
CA HIS A 182 -10.57 -9.27 -9.28
C HIS A 182 -11.28 -10.10 -10.35
N LYS A 183 -12.46 -10.67 -10.06
CA LYS A 183 -13.28 -11.33 -11.08
C LYS A 183 -13.66 -10.32 -12.18
N GLY A 184 -13.47 -10.73 -13.43
CA GLY A 184 -13.75 -9.91 -14.63
C GLY A 184 -12.57 -9.04 -15.09
N PHE A 185 -11.53 -8.86 -14.26
CA PHE A 185 -10.37 -8.06 -14.66
C PHE A 185 -9.52 -8.80 -15.71
N ARG A 186 -8.66 -8.05 -16.40
CA ARG A 186 -7.70 -8.60 -17.37
C ARG A 186 -6.31 -8.11 -17.02
N PHE A 187 -5.33 -8.99 -17.16
CA PHE A 187 -3.93 -8.64 -17.00
C PHE A 187 -3.34 -8.25 -18.34
N ARG A 188 -3.04 -6.96 -18.49
CA ARG A 188 -2.29 -6.42 -19.63
C ARG A 188 -0.81 -6.22 -19.35
N GLY A 189 -0.31 -6.69 -18.20
CA GLY A 189 1.13 -6.71 -17.98
C GLY A 189 1.78 -7.67 -18.95
N GLN A 190 2.74 -7.18 -19.73
CA GLN A 190 3.40 -8.02 -20.72
C GLN A 190 4.40 -8.95 -20.08
N ALA A 191 5.10 -8.49 -19.05
CA ALA A 191 6.21 -9.21 -18.48
C ALA A 191 5.80 -10.16 -17.34
N LYS A 192 5.72 -9.66 -16.10
CA LYS A 192 5.35 -10.47 -14.92
C LYS A 192 4.58 -9.67 -13.89
N MET A 193 3.82 -10.39 -13.08
CA MET A 193 3.28 -9.96 -11.81
C MET A 193 4.11 -10.58 -10.68
N LEU A 194 4.83 -9.72 -9.96
CA LEU A 194 5.56 -10.05 -8.75
C LEU A 194 4.60 -9.94 -7.57
N VAL A 195 4.41 -11.02 -6.82
CA VAL A 195 3.48 -11.10 -5.69
C VAL A 195 4.23 -11.34 -4.38
N TYR A 196 3.59 -11.04 -3.26
CA TYR A 196 4.24 -11.07 -1.95
C TYR A 196 4.38 -12.45 -1.34
N ASN A 197 3.50 -13.40 -1.62
CA ASN A 197 3.56 -14.74 -1.04
C ASN A 197 2.94 -15.80 -1.96
N GLU A 198 3.13 -17.07 -1.62
CA GLU A 198 2.63 -18.21 -2.40
C GLU A 198 1.09 -18.28 -2.39
N GLU A 199 0.45 -17.82 -1.33
CA GLU A 199 -1.01 -17.80 -1.22
C GLU A 199 -1.64 -16.84 -2.22
N ILE A 200 -1.08 -15.64 -2.39
CA ILE A 200 -1.49 -14.68 -3.42
C ILE A 200 -1.23 -15.26 -4.81
N LYS A 201 -0.07 -15.89 -5.03
CA LYS A 201 0.25 -16.55 -6.32
C LYS A 201 -0.81 -17.60 -6.67
N LYS A 202 -1.09 -18.51 -5.73
CA LYS A 202 -2.09 -19.56 -5.87
C LYS A 202 -3.48 -18.99 -6.14
N ALA A 203 -3.90 -17.99 -5.35
CA ALA A 203 -5.21 -17.36 -5.52
C ALA A 203 -5.36 -16.69 -6.90
N MET A 204 -4.34 -15.97 -7.36
CA MET A 204 -4.35 -15.30 -8.67
C MET A 204 -4.35 -16.29 -9.82
N ALA A 205 -3.63 -17.41 -9.70
CA ALA A 205 -3.67 -18.50 -10.67
C ALA A 205 -5.05 -19.16 -10.70
N GLU A 206 -5.67 -19.45 -9.55
CA GLU A 206 -6.96 -20.14 -9.48
C GLU A 206 -8.11 -19.33 -10.09
N ILE A 207 -8.13 -18.00 -9.89
CA ILE A 207 -9.19 -17.16 -10.46
C ILE A 207 -9.07 -16.95 -11.98
N ASN A 208 -8.00 -17.47 -12.61
CA ASN A 208 -7.79 -17.47 -14.06
C ASN A 208 -8.00 -16.10 -14.71
N VAL A 209 -7.34 -15.05 -14.19
CA VAL A 209 -7.39 -13.70 -14.79
C VAL A 209 -6.87 -13.77 -16.24
N PRO A 210 -7.66 -13.38 -17.26
CA PRO A 210 -7.19 -13.39 -18.65
C PRO A 210 -5.89 -12.62 -18.84
N GLY A 211 -4.91 -13.26 -19.49
CA GLY A 211 -3.57 -12.72 -19.74
C GLY A 211 -2.54 -12.95 -18.63
N LEU A 212 -2.98 -13.41 -17.44
CA LEU A 212 -2.13 -13.75 -16.31
C LEU A 212 -1.97 -15.27 -16.20
N THR A 213 -0.90 -15.78 -16.79
CA THR A 213 -0.53 -17.19 -16.74
C THR A 213 0.38 -17.50 -15.55
N ALA A 214 0.52 -18.77 -15.19
CA ALA A 214 1.33 -19.18 -14.04
C ALA A 214 2.82 -18.79 -14.15
N ASP A 215 3.39 -18.82 -15.35
CA ASP A 215 4.77 -18.39 -15.65
C ASP A 215 4.97 -16.87 -15.47
N LYS A 216 3.89 -16.09 -15.57
CA LYS A 216 3.89 -14.65 -15.30
C LYS A 216 3.76 -14.32 -13.82
N LEU A 217 3.53 -15.29 -12.94
CA LEU A 217 3.41 -15.08 -11.50
C LEU A 217 4.68 -15.49 -10.77
N GLN A 218 5.28 -14.57 -10.02
CA GLN A 218 6.51 -14.83 -9.28
C GLN A 218 6.43 -14.26 -7.87
N VAL A 219 6.76 -15.07 -6.87
CA VAL A 219 6.80 -14.64 -5.46
C VAL A 219 8.14 -13.96 -5.18
N VAL A 220 8.09 -12.78 -4.57
CA VAL A 220 9.30 -11.99 -4.21
C VAL A 220 9.34 -11.59 -2.73
N GLY A 221 8.25 -11.79 -1.99
CA GLY A 221 8.10 -11.23 -0.64
C GLY A 221 7.74 -9.75 -0.67
N ILE A 222 7.86 -9.07 0.48
CA ILE A 222 7.46 -7.67 0.64
C ILE A 222 8.71 -6.81 0.85
N PRO A 223 9.18 -6.05 -0.15
CA PRO A 223 10.44 -5.30 -0.03
C PRO A 223 10.51 -4.39 1.21
N ARG A 224 9.42 -3.68 1.56
CA ARG A 224 9.42 -2.81 2.75
C ARG A 224 9.62 -3.55 4.08
N MET A 225 9.44 -4.87 4.13
CA MET A 225 9.65 -5.65 5.35
C MET A 225 11.12 -5.88 5.67
N ASP A 226 12.02 -5.73 4.69
CA ASP A 226 13.46 -5.84 4.91
C ASP A 226 13.95 -4.83 5.97
N HIS A 227 13.22 -3.71 6.14
CA HIS A 227 13.47 -2.73 7.19
C HIS A 227 13.46 -3.32 8.61
N TYR A 228 12.69 -4.38 8.87
CA TYR A 228 12.56 -4.99 10.19
C TYR A 228 13.60 -6.08 10.45
N PHE A 229 14.06 -6.75 9.39
CA PHE A 229 15.04 -7.85 9.50
C PHE A 229 16.49 -7.37 9.40
N ARG A 230 16.78 -6.36 8.56
CA ARG A 230 18.17 -5.90 8.31
C ARG A 230 18.65 -4.81 9.26
N ASN A 231 17.73 -4.03 9.84
CA ASN A 231 18.04 -2.92 10.75
C ASN A 231 17.56 -3.23 12.17
N ALA A 232 17.88 -4.43 12.67
CA ALA A 232 17.41 -4.93 13.97
C ALA A 232 18.07 -4.23 15.18
N ALA A 233 19.10 -3.41 14.98
CA ALA A 233 19.66 -2.57 16.02
C ALA A 233 18.72 -1.39 16.32
N VAL A 234 17.69 -1.64 17.13
CA VAL A 234 16.92 -0.56 17.74
C VAL A 234 17.62 -0.18 19.04
N ALA A 235 17.91 1.11 19.21
CA ALA A 235 18.15 1.69 20.55
C ALA A 235 17.04 1.21 21.51
N ARG A 236 17.33 1.07 22.81
CA ARG A 236 16.32 0.66 23.81
C ARG A 236 15.00 1.40 23.51
N PRO A 237 13.89 0.69 23.28
CA PRO A 237 12.67 1.35 22.85
C PRO A 237 12.31 2.41 23.88
N ALA A 238 12.01 3.62 23.41
CA ALA A 238 11.46 4.65 24.27
C ALA A 238 10.21 4.07 24.94
N LYS A 239 9.78 4.61 26.10
CA LYS A 239 8.47 4.31 26.67
C LYS A 239 7.38 4.84 25.74
N GLN A 240 7.21 4.22 24.59
CA GLN A 240 6.34 4.64 23.51
C GLN A 240 5.36 3.54 23.16
N VAL A 241 4.09 3.93 23.04
CA VAL A 241 2.99 3.07 22.60
C VAL A 241 2.41 3.68 21.33
N THR A 242 2.33 2.91 20.25
CA THR A 242 1.69 3.38 19.02
C THR A 242 0.42 2.60 18.73
N PHE A 243 -0.70 3.29 18.65
CA PHE A 243 -1.96 2.78 18.15
C PHE A 243 -2.17 3.17 16.69
N PHE A 244 -2.16 2.17 15.80
CA PHE A 244 -2.56 2.34 14.40
C PHE A 244 -4.08 2.24 14.30
N SER A 245 -4.72 3.40 14.39
CA SER A 245 -6.17 3.56 14.27
C SER A 245 -6.65 3.09 12.90
N THR A 246 -7.57 2.13 12.91
CA THR A 246 -8.20 1.58 11.70
C THR A 246 -9.46 2.37 11.36
N ASP A 247 -9.70 2.54 10.08
CA ASP A 247 -10.89 3.20 9.55
C ASP A 247 -12.07 2.24 9.47
N LEU A 248 -12.56 1.76 10.62
CA LEU A 248 -13.64 0.78 10.54
C LEU A 248 -14.94 1.39 10.04
N VAL A 249 -15.26 2.65 10.38
CA VAL A 249 -16.56 3.27 10.04
C VAL A 249 -16.92 3.15 8.55
N PRO A 250 -16.06 3.53 7.58
CA PRO A 250 -16.37 3.33 6.16
C PRO A 250 -16.40 1.86 5.71
N LYS A 251 -15.77 0.95 6.47
CA LYS A 251 -15.78 -0.49 6.21
C LYS A 251 -16.98 -1.19 6.85
N LEU A 252 -17.63 -0.59 7.85
CA LEU A 252 -18.75 -1.19 8.59
C LEU A 252 -19.86 -1.69 7.66
N SER A 253 -20.20 -0.92 6.62
CA SER A 253 -21.21 -1.30 5.62
C SER A 253 -20.81 -2.50 4.75
N LEU A 254 -19.53 -2.88 4.73
CA LEU A 254 -19.03 -4.08 4.04
C LEU A 254 -18.96 -5.30 4.97
N LEU A 255 -18.97 -5.06 6.28
CA LEU A 255 -18.80 -6.07 7.32
C LEU A 255 -20.14 -6.56 7.87
N VAL A 256 -21.08 -5.63 7.97
CA VAL A 256 -22.32 -5.82 8.70
C VAL A 256 -23.43 -5.08 7.95
N GLU A 257 -24.48 -5.80 7.57
CA GLU A 257 -25.65 -5.21 6.90
C GLU A 257 -26.57 -4.52 7.93
N ASN A 258 -26.70 -5.12 9.11
CA ASN A 258 -27.56 -4.66 10.21
C ASN A 258 -27.08 -3.31 10.78
N GLU A 259 -27.97 -2.31 10.82
CA GLU A 259 -27.65 -0.97 11.32
C GLU A 259 -27.35 -0.93 12.83
N THR A 260 -28.04 -1.74 13.64
CA THR A 260 -27.82 -1.83 15.08
C THR A 260 -26.44 -2.39 15.39
N GLU A 261 -26.07 -3.50 14.75
CA GLU A 261 -24.73 -4.09 14.89
C GLU A 261 -23.64 -3.13 14.40
N ARG A 262 -23.87 -2.38 13.32
CA ARG A 262 -22.94 -1.32 12.87
C ARG A 262 -22.73 -0.23 13.92
N ARG A 263 -23.80 0.21 14.59
CA ARG A 263 -23.71 1.20 15.68
C ARG A 263 -22.99 0.66 16.89
N GLU A 264 -23.26 -0.57 17.29
CA GLU A 264 -22.56 -1.24 18.39
C GLU A 264 -21.06 -1.36 18.09
N LEU A 265 -20.72 -1.79 16.87
CA LEU A 265 -19.34 -1.90 16.44
C LEU A 265 -18.66 -0.52 16.43
N ALA A 266 -19.31 0.51 15.89
CA ALA A 266 -18.79 1.88 15.93
C ALA A 266 -18.56 2.39 17.37
N ALA A 267 -19.49 2.14 18.29
CA ALA A 267 -19.36 2.48 19.69
C ALA A 267 -18.18 1.75 20.36
N ARG A 268 -17.97 0.47 20.00
CA ARG A 268 -16.83 -0.32 20.47
C ARG A 268 -15.49 0.23 19.94
N PHE A 269 -15.42 0.67 18.68
CA PHE A 269 -14.22 1.36 18.16
C PHE A 269 -13.95 2.68 18.88
N GLU A 270 -14.98 3.48 19.14
CA GLU A 270 -14.84 4.71 19.90
C GLU A 270 -14.33 4.43 21.32
N TYR A 271 -14.89 3.41 21.99
CA TYR A 271 -14.45 2.96 23.30
C TYR A 271 -12.96 2.58 23.31
N PHE A 272 -12.46 1.93 22.26
CA PHE A 272 -11.03 1.60 22.16
C PHE A 272 -10.12 2.81 22.03
N HIS A 273 -10.53 3.84 21.28
CA HIS A 273 -9.79 5.09 21.24
C HIS A 273 -9.75 5.75 22.62
N ARG A 274 -10.87 5.69 23.37
CA ARG A 274 -10.93 6.20 24.74
C ARG A 274 -9.98 5.45 25.68
N MET A 275 -9.98 4.12 25.66
CA MET A 275 -9.07 3.32 26.50
C MET A 275 -7.60 3.72 26.30
N VAL A 276 -7.17 3.93 25.06
CA VAL A 276 -5.79 4.37 24.76
C VAL A 276 -5.51 5.80 25.27
N MET A 277 -6.49 6.70 25.21
CA MET A 277 -6.37 8.06 25.77
C MET A 277 -6.42 8.10 27.30
N GLU A 278 -7.21 7.21 27.92
CA GLU A 278 -7.27 6.99 29.37
C GLU A 278 -5.90 6.52 29.87
N PHE A 279 -5.30 5.53 29.20
CA PHE A 279 -3.94 5.09 29.47
C PHE A 279 -2.92 6.24 29.35
N ALA A 280 -2.98 7.02 28.27
CA ALA A 280 -2.08 8.17 28.11
C ALA A 280 -2.21 9.17 29.27
N THR A 281 -3.44 9.41 29.74
CA THR A 281 -3.72 10.33 30.85
C THR A 281 -3.19 9.79 32.18
N ALA A 282 -3.38 8.50 32.46
CA ALA A 282 -2.96 7.86 33.71
C ALA A 282 -1.43 7.66 33.79
N HIS A 283 -0.74 7.50 32.65
CA HIS A 283 0.69 7.18 32.61
C HIS A 283 1.50 8.21 31.81
N PRO A 284 1.76 9.41 32.37
CA PRO A 284 2.47 10.49 31.69
C PRO A 284 3.92 10.14 31.30
N VAL A 285 4.46 9.05 31.86
CA VAL A 285 5.80 8.53 31.55
C VAL A 285 5.88 7.85 30.17
N TYR A 286 4.75 7.50 29.56
CA TYR A 286 4.70 6.93 28.21
C TYR A 286 4.39 8.01 27.18
N GLN A 287 5.09 8.02 26.05
CA GLN A 287 4.67 8.71 24.85
C GLN A 287 3.64 7.85 24.10
N VAL A 288 2.41 8.35 23.97
CA VAL A 288 1.36 7.67 23.22
C VAL A 288 1.17 8.33 21.86
N ILE A 289 1.12 7.52 20.80
CA ILE A 289 0.88 7.97 19.43
C ILE A 289 -0.36 7.26 18.89
N ILE A 290 -1.39 8.00 18.48
CA ILE A 290 -2.50 7.47 17.69
C ILE A 290 -2.27 7.88 16.23
N LYS A 291 -1.88 6.91 15.40
CA LYS A 291 -1.63 7.07 13.98
C LYS A 291 -2.88 6.73 13.18
N THR A 292 -3.42 7.70 12.44
CA THR A 292 -4.54 7.50 11.52
C THR A 292 -4.06 7.38 10.07
N LYS A 293 -4.98 6.99 9.16
CA LYS A 293 -4.74 7.07 7.71
C LYS A 293 -4.56 8.52 7.26
N SER A 294 -3.92 8.73 6.10
CA SER A 294 -3.49 10.06 5.65
C SER A 294 -4.60 11.06 5.33
N TYR A 295 -5.85 10.63 5.20
CA TYR A 295 -6.98 11.53 4.91
C TYR A 295 -7.45 12.25 6.18
N GLN A 296 -7.78 13.53 6.04
CA GLN A 296 -8.16 14.41 7.16
C GLN A 296 -9.35 13.88 7.95
N LEU A 297 -10.37 13.33 7.28
CA LEU A 297 -11.54 12.69 7.91
C LEU A 297 -11.17 11.70 9.03
N PHE A 298 -10.11 10.89 8.83
CA PHE A 298 -9.70 9.91 9.83
C PHE A 298 -9.01 10.55 11.04
N LEU A 299 -8.30 11.66 10.82
CA LEU A 299 -7.74 12.47 11.88
C LEU A 299 -8.87 13.15 12.68
N ASP A 300 -9.82 13.77 11.97
CA ASP A 300 -10.95 14.47 12.58
C ASP A 300 -11.78 13.53 13.46
N TYR A 301 -12.05 12.30 13.00
CA TYR A 301 -12.72 11.28 13.80
C TYR A 301 -12.07 11.06 15.18
N VAL A 302 -10.75 10.89 15.24
CA VAL A 302 -10.05 10.68 16.51
C VAL A 302 -9.98 11.96 17.35
N LEU A 303 -9.82 13.12 16.70
CA LEU A 303 -9.83 14.42 17.38
C LEU A 303 -11.20 14.74 18.00
N ASP A 304 -12.30 14.34 17.37
CA ASP A 304 -13.65 14.52 17.88
C ASP A 304 -13.89 13.67 19.13
N ILE A 305 -13.42 12.41 19.14
CA ILE A 305 -13.42 11.56 20.34
C ILE A 305 -12.62 12.23 21.46
N LYS A 306 -11.41 12.69 21.16
CA LYS A 306 -10.55 13.39 22.11
C LYS A 306 -11.24 14.63 22.67
N LYS A 307 -11.87 15.45 21.83
CA LYS A 307 -12.59 16.67 22.24
C LYS A 307 -13.77 16.36 23.16
N ARG A 308 -14.52 15.29 22.88
CA ARG A 308 -15.72 14.90 23.63
C ARG A 308 -15.39 14.37 25.02
N TYR A 309 -14.38 13.50 25.14
CA TYR A 309 -14.09 12.78 26.38
C TYR A 309 -12.88 13.34 27.17
N PHE A 310 -11.95 14.00 26.49
CA PHE A 310 -10.71 14.52 27.06
C PHE A 310 -10.52 15.99 26.64
N PRO A 311 -11.39 16.92 27.11
CA PRO A 311 -11.31 18.32 26.73
C PRO A 311 -9.97 18.95 27.13
N GLN A 312 -9.39 18.49 28.24
CA GLN A 312 -8.07 18.91 28.70
C GLN A 312 -6.94 18.41 27.79
N ARG A 313 -5.79 19.07 27.86
CA ARG A 313 -4.59 18.67 27.11
C ARG A 313 -3.98 17.40 27.74
N ILE A 314 -3.72 16.38 26.92
CA ILE A 314 -2.94 15.20 27.30
C ILE A 314 -1.51 15.41 26.76
N ASN A 315 -0.56 15.74 27.63
CA ASN A 315 0.76 16.25 27.23
C ASN A 315 1.63 15.24 26.48
N ASN A 316 1.42 13.96 26.75
CA ASN A 316 2.16 12.82 26.21
C ASN A 316 1.40 12.09 25.08
N LEU A 317 0.32 12.67 24.55
CA LEU A 317 -0.46 12.09 23.44
C LEU A 317 -0.25 12.87 22.14
N ALA A 318 0.12 12.15 21.08
CA ALA A 318 0.18 12.67 19.72
C ALA A 318 -0.87 11.96 18.84
N ILE A 319 -1.74 12.72 18.17
CA ILE A 319 -2.69 12.18 17.18
C ILE A 319 -2.25 12.68 15.81
N VAL A 320 -1.84 11.76 14.92
CA VAL A 320 -1.16 12.11 13.67
C VAL A 320 -1.69 11.32 12.47
N ASN A 321 -1.80 11.97 11.30
CA ASN A 321 -2.15 11.32 10.03
C ASN A 321 -0.97 11.19 9.05
N SER A 322 0.23 11.59 9.47
CA SER A 322 1.46 11.49 8.68
C SER A 322 2.60 10.90 9.53
N GLY A 323 3.76 10.66 8.92
CA GLY A 323 4.90 9.95 9.55
C GLY A 323 5.12 8.56 8.96
N ASP A 324 6.28 8.00 9.25
CA ASP A 324 6.70 6.67 8.78
C ASP A 324 6.23 5.58 9.78
N PRO A 325 5.31 4.68 9.37
CA PRO A 325 4.85 3.59 10.22
C PRO A 325 5.99 2.67 10.70
N ALA A 326 7.01 2.43 9.88
CA ALA A 326 8.09 1.51 10.23
C ALA A 326 8.93 2.06 11.39
N GLU A 327 9.20 3.37 11.38
CA GLU A 327 9.92 4.04 12.46
C GLU A 327 9.07 4.08 13.74
N MET A 328 7.76 4.34 13.64
CA MET A 328 6.85 4.28 14.79
C MET A 328 6.80 2.88 15.40
N ILE A 329 6.72 1.83 14.58
CA ILE A 329 6.76 0.43 15.04
C ILE A 329 8.07 0.15 15.76
N LYS A 330 9.22 0.46 15.14
CA LYS A 330 10.55 0.19 15.71
C LYS A 330 10.78 0.88 17.05
N THR A 331 10.35 2.12 17.18
CA THR A 331 10.55 2.94 18.39
C THR A 331 9.56 2.62 19.51
N SER A 332 8.49 1.88 19.22
CA SER A 332 7.49 1.49 20.23
C SER A 332 7.90 0.25 21.02
N GLN A 333 7.45 0.18 22.27
CA GLN A 333 7.43 -1.06 23.08
C GLN A 333 6.23 -1.92 22.71
N VAL A 334 5.08 -1.26 22.54
CA VAL A 334 3.79 -1.88 22.25
C VAL A 334 3.17 -1.24 21.01
N VAL A 335 2.64 -2.09 20.13
CA VAL A 335 1.88 -1.66 18.95
C VAL A 335 0.44 -2.16 19.09
N ILE A 336 -0.51 -1.24 18.98
CA ILE A 336 -1.94 -1.51 19.07
C ILE A 336 -2.56 -1.36 17.68
N GLY A 337 -3.53 -2.20 17.32
CA GLY A 337 -4.30 -2.03 16.09
C GLY A 337 -5.42 -3.05 15.93
N PHE A 338 -6.06 -3.07 14.77
CA PHE A 338 -7.05 -4.08 14.41
C PHE A 338 -7.11 -4.27 12.90
N GLY A 339 -7.10 -5.53 12.45
CA GLY A 339 -7.23 -5.91 11.03
C GLY A 339 -6.31 -5.13 10.09
N SER A 340 -5.04 -4.97 10.50
CA SER A 340 -4.07 -4.12 9.81
C SER A 340 -2.73 -4.82 9.67
N THR A 341 -2.08 -4.68 8.51
CA THR A 341 -0.76 -5.26 8.26
C THR A 341 0.30 -4.70 9.21
N THR A 342 0.05 -3.52 9.81
CA THR A 342 0.93 -2.94 10.83
C THR A 342 1.15 -3.86 12.04
N LEU A 343 0.21 -4.75 12.36
CA LEU A 343 0.41 -5.75 13.42
C LEU A 343 1.34 -6.88 12.95
N VAL A 344 1.23 -7.30 11.70
CA VAL A 344 2.19 -8.26 11.09
C VAL A 344 3.60 -7.65 11.04
N GLU A 345 3.70 -6.36 10.70
CA GLU A 345 4.94 -5.59 10.72
C GLU A 345 5.54 -5.47 12.13
N ALA A 346 4.71 -5.19 13.13
CA ALA A 346 5.13 -5.16 14.53
C ALA A 346 5.63 -6.52 15.01
N LEU A 347 5.03 -7.62 14.54
CA LEU A 347 5.49 -8.96 14.84
C LEU A 347 6.85 -9.24 14.20
N ALA A 348 7.05 -8.81 12.95
CA ALA A 348 8.35 -8.88 12.29
C ALA A 348 9.42 -8.07 13.07
N ALA A 349 9.05 -6.92 13.62
CA ALA A 349 9.89 -6.07 14.46
C ALA A 349 10.04 -6.54 15.93
N ASN A 350 9.54 -7.73 16.28
CA ASN A 350 9.60 -8.32 17.62
C ASN A 350 8.97 -7.42 18.71
N LYS A 351 7.81 -6.83 18.42
CA LYS A 351 7.08 -5.97 19.35
C LYS A 351 5.97 -6.74 20.05
N THR A 352 5.62 -6.29 21.26
CA THR A 352 4.36 -6.70 21.90
C THR A 352 3.22 -6.07 21.13
N ILE A 353 2.26 -6.91 20.72
CA ILE A 353 1.13 -6.48 19.90
C ILE A 353 -0.14 -6.64 20.69
N ILE A 354 -1.00 -5.63 20.61
CA ILE A 354 -2.35 -5.67 21.13
C ILE A 354 -3.33 -5.53 19.96
N SER A 355 -4.23 -6.50 19.83
CA SER A 355 -5.40 -6.41 18.97
C SER A 355 -6.65 -6.27 19.83
N PHE A 356 -7.66 -5.65 19.26
CA PHE A 356 -8.96 -5.60 19.89
C PHE A 356 -9.77 -6.86 19.54
N ASP A 357 -10.44 -7.42 20.54
CA ASP A 357 -11.30 -8.57 20.35
C ASP A 357 -12.68 -8.12 19.86
N PHE A 358 -12.95 -8.42 18.58
CA PHE A 358 -14.25 -8.25 17.95
C PHE A 358 -14.92 -9.57 17.61
N SER A 359 -14.38 -10.71 18.07
CA SER A 359 -14.88 -12.04 17.73
C SER A 359 -16.35 -12.26 18.11
N LYS A 360 -16.82 -11.57 19.16
CA LYS A 360 -18.22 -11.61 19.61
C LYS A 360 -19.16 -10.74 18.79
N LEU A 361 -18.64 -9.74 18.07
CA LEU A 361 -19.41 -8.75 17.31
C LEU A 361 -19.37 -8.99 15.79
N LEU A 362 -18.41 -9.79 15.31
CA LEU A 362 -18.24 -10.09 13.90
C LEU A 362 -18.38 -11.60 13.67
N ALA A 363 -19.43 -11.98 12.93
CA ALA A 363 -19.62 -13.37 12.51
C ALA A 363 -18.49 -13.84 11.56
N ASP A 364 -17.98 -12.93 10.72
CA ASP A 364 -16.83 -13.18 9.86
C ASP A 364 -15.53 -12.71 10.53
N SER A 365 -14.67 -13.67 10.85
CA SER A 365 -13.36 -13.41 11.44
C SER A 365 -12.26 -13.14 10.40
N SER A 366 -12.59 -13.02 9.11
CA SER A 366 -11.60 -12.86 8.03
C SER A 366 -10.73 -11.59 8.17
N PHE A 367 -11.11 -10.69 9.09
CA PHE A 367 -10.38 -9.47 9.44
C PHE A 367 -9.37 -9.66 10.56
N ASP A 368 -9.43 -10.78 11.29
CA ASP A 368 -8.43 -11.11 12.29
C ASP A 368 -7.35 -11.99 11.68
N TYR A 369 -6.19 -11.38 11.43
CA TYR A 369 -5.02 -12.09 10.91
C TYR A 369 -4.50 -13.16 11.87
N PHE A 370 -4.74 -13.01 13.17
CA PHE A 370 -4.15 -13.83 14.23
C PHE A 370 -5.11 -14.88 14.79
N ARG A 371 -6.32 -15.04 14.23
CA ARG A 371 -7.30 -16.03 14.72
C ARG A 371 -6.73 -17.43 14.90
N ASN A 372 -5.90 -17.87 13.94
CA ASN A 372 -5.28 -19.21 13.96
C ASN A 372 -3.95 -19.23 14.73
N TYR A 373 -3.56 -18.10 15.31
CA TYR A 373 -2.29 -17.87 16.01
C TYR A 373 -2.50 -16.99 17.26
N PRO A 374 -3.43 -17.35 18.17
CA PRO A 374 -3.77 -16.50 19.31
C PRO A 374 -2.59 -16.28 20.27
N GLY A 375 -1.55 -17.13 20.24
CA GLY A 375 -0.32 -16.96 21.02
C GLY A 375 0.63 -15.88 20.49
N LEU A 376 0.35 -15.28 19.32
CA LEU A 376 1.18 -14.24 18.71
C LEU A 376 0.64 -12.82 18.92
N VAL A 377 -0.53 -12.68 19.52
CA VAL A 377 -1.22 -11.40 19.73
C VAL A 377 -1.87 -11.39 21.10
N ASN A 378 -1.94 -10.21 21.73
CA ASN A 378 -2.66 -10.04 22.97
C ASN A 378 -4.00 -9.35 22.67
N TYR A 379 -5.10 -9.90 23.19
CA TYR A 379 -6.40 -9.27 23.05
C TYR A 379 -6.73 -8.48 24.32
N ALA A 380 -7.09 -7.20 24.17
CA ALA A 380 -7.52 -6.35 25.27
C ALA A 380 -9.01 -6.00 25.14
N GLY A 381 -9.81 -6.38 26.14
CA GLY A 381 -11.25 -6.13 26.20
C GLY A 381 -11.64 -4.99 27.14
N SER A 382 -10.74 -4.59 28.04
CA SER A 382 -10.96 -3.61 29.12
C SER A 382 -9.74 -2.71 29.38
N PRO A 383 -9.89 -1.54 30.03
CA PRO A 383 -8.78 -0.65 30.39
C PRO A 383 -7.70 -1.33 31.22
N GLY A 384 -8.08 -2.15 32.21
CA GLY A 384 -7.12 -2.84 33.08
C GLY A 384 -6.30 -3.90 32.34
N GLU A 385 -6.89 -4.64 31.41
CA GLU A 385 -6.13 -5.57 30.55
C GLU A 385 -5.17 -4.82 29.62
N LEU A 386 -5.60 -3.70 29.04
CA LEU A 386 -4.75 -2.86 28.20
C LEU A 386 -3.54 -2.34 29.00
N GLU A 387 -3.78 -1.82 30.21
CA GLU A 387 -2.75 -1.31 31.10
C GLU A 387 -1.78 -2.41 31.54
N GLU A 388 -2.27 -3.58 31.94
CA GLU A 388 -1.45 -4.73 32.34
C GLU A 388 -0.52 -5.16 31.21
N ILE A 389 -1.04 -5.28 29.97
CA ILE A 389 -0.22 -5.68 28.82
C ILE A 389 0.83 -4.60 28.51
N ILE A 390 0.48 -3.31 28.56
CA ILE A 390 1.43 -2.24 28.25
C ILE A 390 2.52 -2.12 29.31
N SER A 391 2.14 -2.17 30.59
CA SER A 391 3.06 -2.02 31.72
C SER A 391 4.02 -3.21 31.84
N ASN A 392 3.57 -4.41 31.46
CA ASN A 392 4.33 -5.65 31.53
C ASN A 392 4.67 -6.22 30.13
N TYR A 393 4.89 -5.37 29.14
CA TYR A 393 4.96 -5.77 27.72
C TYR A 393 5.91 -6.93 27.41
N GLU A 394 7.04 -7.06 28.12
CA GLU A 394 8.02 -8.14 27.95
C GLU A 394 7.43 -9.52 28.29
N LYS A 395 6.54 -9.59 29.28
CA LYS A 395 5.82 -10.81 29.65
C LYS A 395 4.93 -11.30 28.50
N TYR A 396 4.37 -10.37 27.74
CA TYR A 396 3.38 -10.56 26.68
C TYR A 396 3.98 -10.58 25.26
N GLN A 397 5.31 -10.60 25.12
CA GLN A 397 5.94 -10.81 23.83
C GLN A 397 5.69 -12.24 23.33
N PRO A 398 5.45 -12.44 22.02
CA PRO A 398 5.33 -13.77 21.43
C PRO A 398 6.60 -14.60 21.69
N ARG A 399 6.45 -15.74 22.40
CA ARG A 399 7.59 -16.56 22.86
C ARG A 399 7.93 -17.72 21.95
N ASP A 400 7.01 -18.15 21.09
CA ASP A 400 7.23 -19.26 20.17
C ASP A 400 7.83 -18.76 18.83
N PRO A 401 9.15 -18.92 18.62
CA PRO A 401 9.80 -18.40 17.43
C PRO A 401 9.38 -19.16 16.16
N GLU A 402 9.01 -20.44 16.29
CA GLU A 402 8.65 -21.29 15.17
C GLU A 402 7.22 -20.98 14.71
N GLN A 403 6.28 -20.82 15.65
CA GLN A 403 4.93 -20.34 15.33
C GLN A 403 4.98 -18.94 14.71
N ARG A 404 5.80 -18.03 15.27
CA ARG A 404 6.02 -16.69 14.72
C ARG A 404 6.57 -16.75 13.30
N ARG A 405 7.58 -17.57 13.04
CA ARG A 405 8.20 -17.75 11.71
C ARG A 405 7.17 -18.26 10.71
N LYS A 406 6.45 -19.34 11.04
CA LYS A 406 5.38 -19.91 10.19
C LYS A 406 4.31 -18.88 9.86
N PHE A 407 3.85 -18.13 10.86
CA PHE A 407 2.90 -17.05 10.65
C PHE A 407 3.46 -16.01 9.69
N LEU A 408 4.65 -15.46 9.95
CA LEU A 408 5.23 -14.42 9.12
C LEU A 408 5.49 -14.89 7.69
N GLU A 409 5.99 -16.12 7.48
CA GLU A 409 6.23 -16.66 6.13
C GLU A 409 4.93 -16.83 5.32
N SER A 410 3.79 -17.12 5.97
CA SER A 410 2.49 -17.17 5.30
C SER A 410 2.09 -15.82 4.68
N PHE A 411 2.60 -14.72 5.23
CA PHE A 411 2.35 -13.35 4.76
C PHE A 411 3.48 -12.79 3.90
N LEU A 412 4.73 -13.06 4.27
CA LEU A 412 5.94 -12.39 3.78
C LEU A 412 6.75 -13.21 2.78
N TYR A 413 6.37 -14.46 2.53
CA TYR A 413 7.15 -15.49 1.84
C TYR A 413 8.37 -15.98 2.65
N LEU A 414 9.36 -15.12 2.88
CA LEU A 414 10.57 -15.46 3.67
C LEU A 414 10.87 -14.35 4.68
N THR A 415 11.45 -14.72 5.81
CA THR A 415 11.82 -13.78 6.91
C THR A 415 13.31 -13.44 6.95
N ASP A 416 14.01 -13.58 5.83
CA ASP A 416 15.46 -13.39 5.70
C ASP A 416 15.89 -11.93 5.41
N GLY A 417 14.94 -11.01 5.27
CA GLY A 417 15.19 -9.61 4.93
C GLY A 417 15.78 -9.38 3.55
N ARG A 418 15.55 -10.28 2.58
CA ARG A 418 16.09 -10.18 1.20
C ARG A 418 15.01 -10.00 0.14
N SER A 419 13.82 -9.53 0.51
CA SER A 419 12.72 -9.36 -0.45
C SER A 419 13.01 -8.28 -1.49
N SER A 420 13.73 -7.23 -1.12
CA SER A 420 14.22 -6.21 -2.04
C SER A 420 15.14 -6.78 -3.10
N ASN A 421 16.09 -7.65 -2.71
CA ASN A 421 17.01 -8.29 -3.63
C ASN A 421 16.29 -9.24 -4.58
N ARG A 422 15.36 -10.07 -4.07
CA ARG A 422 14.54 -10.97 -4.91
C ARG A 422 13.69 -10.19 -5.91
N ALA A 423 13.07 -9.10 -5.49
CA ALA A 423 12.25 -8.26 -6.35
C ALA A 423 13.10 -7.61 -7.46
N GLU A 424 14.24 -7.00 -7.13
CA GLU A 424 15.14 -6.41 -8.13
C GLU A 424 15.71 -7.46 -9.09
N GLU A 425 16.16 -8.62 -8.59
CA GLU A 425 16.66 -9.71 -9.46
C GLU A 425 15.60 -10.15 -10.48
N SER A 426 14.34 -10.24 -10.03
CA SER A 426 13.22 -10.58 -10.90
C SER A 426 13.00 -9.53 -11.98
N ILE A 427 13.07 -8.24 -11.61
CA ILE A 427 12.92 -7.12 -12.54
C ILE A 427 14.07 -7.10 -13.56
N ILE A 428 15.30 -7.28 -13.11
CA ILE A 428 16.50 -7.30 -13.96
C ILE A 428 16.44 -8.47 -14.95
N THR A 429 16.08 -9.66 -14.48
CA THR A 429 15.89 -10.83 -15.34
C THR A 429 14.88 -10.54 -16.44
N ILE A 430 13.75 -9.92 -16.11
CA ILE A 430 12.72 -9.54 -17.06
C ILE A 430 13.25 -8.55 -18.10
N ILE A 431 13.98 -7.51 -17.67
CA ILE A 431 14.56 -6.51 -18.58
C ILE A 431 15.47 -7.20 -19.60
N LYS A 432 16.40 -8.03 -19.12
CA LYS A 432 17.34 -8.77 -19.99
C LYS A 432 16.62 -9.69 -20.97
N THR A 433 15.58 -10.40 -20.54
CA THR A 433 14.78 -11.24 -21.44
C THR A 433 14.13 -10.43 -22.56
N TYR A 434 13.61 -9.24 -22.24
CA TYR A 434 12.97 -8.36 -23.25
C TYR A 434 13.97 -7.79 -24.25
N GLU A 435 15.18 -7.42 -23.81
CA GLU A 435 16.25 -6.94 -24.68
C GLU A 435 16.63 -7.99 -25.73
N HIS A 436 16.74 -9.26 -25.33
CA HIS A 436 17.07 -10.36 -26.25
C HIS A 436 15.96 -10.69 -27.26
N THR A 437 14.69 -10.44 -26.92
CA THR A 437 13.57 -10.67 -27.85
C THR A 437 13.34 -9.54 -28.85
N ALA A 438 13.92 -8.36 -28.60
CA ALA A 438 13.74 -7.17 -29.43
C ALA A 438 14.89 -6.91 -30.41
N SER A 439 16.05 -7.53 -30.17
CA SER A 439 17.19 -7.63 -31.10
C SER A 439 17.00 -8.77 -32.09
#